data_AF-A0A953YB18-F1
#
_entry.id   AF-A0A953YB18-F1
#
_cell.length_a   1.000
_cell.length_b   1.000
_cell.length_c   1.000
_cell.angle_alpha   90.00
_cell.angle_beta   90.00
_cell.angle_gamma   90.00
#
_symmetry.space_group_name_H-M   'P 1'
#
loop_
_entity.id
_entity.type
_entity.pdbx_description
1 polymer ?
#
loop_
_entity_poly.entity_id
_entity_poly.type
_entity_poly.pdbx_seq_one_letter_code
_entity_poly.pdbx_strand_id
1 'polypeptide(L)'
;MRAALLGVVCLAFAGCRTVVETPPAADDPAARAQVYQRIADSLPDADLGLGYPPAIVDMTASARAEGPAPEPPPLRCNEQGFQVHFRVYRPRALWIPYSALEEISYRWKPFPNVVLAPLLIVPLQAVETTLVIDARGLGVLDKIEADCTRLERVSREVGLGGAAAHADGVRWKLEEDAANYGPGRLVMTFDYLVPYPAWIPVGGPARETAEAYAWARAHPTEKLQDEAFYGQPDPAEPSAEDPPAEDGE
;
A
#
# COMPACT_ATOMS: atom_id res chain seq x y z
N MET A 1 -39.20 -16.07 9.05
CA MET A 1 -37.91 -16.77 8.88
C MET A 1 -37.12 -16.29 7.66
N ARG A 2 -37.67 -16.30 6.43
CA ARG A 2 -36.98 -15.80 5.22
C ARG A 2 -36.54 -14.33 5.30
N ALA A 3 -37.36 -13.42 5.84
CA ALA A 3 -37.01 -12.01 5.98
C ALA A 3 -35.90 -11.75 7.04
N ALA A 4 -35.86 -12.55 8.11
CA ALA A 4 -34.81 -12.47 9.12
C ALA A 4 -33.47 -13.03 8.58
N LEU A 5 -33.53 -14.11 7.80
CA LEU A 5 -32.36 -14.65 7.11
C LEU A 5 -31.84 -13.65 6.05
N LEU A 6 -32.73 -13.01 5.30
CA LEU A 6 -32.38 -11.96 4.33
C LEU A 6 -31.75 -10.75 5.03
N GLY A 7 -32.27 -10.33 6.19
CA GLY A 7 -31.70 -9.24 6.99
C GLY A 7 -30.30 -9.55 7.53
N VAL A 8 -30.09 -10.78 8.03
CA VAL A 8 -28.75 -11.24 8.48
C VAL A 8 -27.78 -11.36 7.30
N VAL A 9 -28.26 -11.82 6.14
CA VAL A 9 -27.47 -11.87 4.90
C VAL A 9 -27.13 -10.45 4.42
N CYS A 10 -28.08 -9.51 4.40
CA CYS A 10 -27.81 -8.13 4.03
C CYS A 10 -26.84 -7.43 5.00
N LEU A 11 -26.93 -7.70 6.31
CA LEU A 11 -25.96 -7.22 7.31
C LEU A 11 -24.59 -7.89 7.14
N ALA A 12 -24.54 -9.15 6.72
CA ALA A 12 -23.30 -9.85 6.38
C ALA A 12 -22.74 -9.46 4.99
N PHE A 13 -23.47 -8.72 4.15
CA PHE A 13 -22.98 -8.20 2.87
C PHE A 13 -22.63 -6.71 2.93
N ALA A 14 -23.23 -5.96 3.85
CA ALA A 14 -22.81 -4.61 4.18
C ALA A 14 -21.52 -4.70 4.99
N GLY A 15 -20.36 -4.82 4.32
CA GLY A 15 -19.06 -4.76 4.99
C GLY A 15 -18.99 -3.50 5.85
N CYS A 16 -19.04 -3.66 7.17
CA CYS A 16 -19.00 -2.55 8.11
C CYS A 16 -17.61 -1.90 8.06
N ARG A 17 -17.43 -0.94 7.15
CA ARG A 17 -16.32 0.01 7.20
C ARG A 17 -16.55 0.90 8.39
N THR A 18 -15.61 0.87 9.32
CA THR A 18 -15.61 1.74 10.50
C THR A 18 -14.43 2.68 10.37
N VAL A 19 -14.72 3.97 10.22
CA VAL A 19 -13.70 5.01 10.29
C VAL A 19 -13.28 5.15 11.75
N VAL A 20 -11.98 5.10 12.01
CA VAL A 20 -11.47 5.13 13.38
C VAL A 20 -11.48 6.55 13.91
N GLU A 21 -12.12 6.74 15.06
CA GLU A 21 -12.03 7.98 15.83
C GLU A 21 -10.68 8.05 16.55
N THR A 22 -10.15 9.26 16.68
CA THR A 22 -8.85 9.50 17.32
C THR A 22 -8.83 8.96 18.76
N PRO A 23 -7.96 7.99 19.08
CA PRO A 23 -7.83 7.50 20.45
C PRO A 23 -7.24 8.61 21.37
N PRO A 24 -7.57 8.60 22.67
CA PRO A 24 -7.03 9.59 23.61
C PRO A 24 -5.50 9.52 23.67
N ALA A 25 -4.87 10.66 23.97
CA ALA A 25 -3.43 10.76 24.11
C ALA A 25 -2.92 9.77 25.17
N ALA A 26 -1.84 9.07 24.84
CA ALA A 26 -1.14 8.24 25.80
C ALA A 26 -0.11 9.11 26.53
N ASP A 27 -0.42 9.50 27.77
CA ASP A 27 0.52 10.28 28.62
C ASP A 27 1.74 9.45 29.06
N ASP A 28 1.68 8.12 28.95
CA ASP A 28 2.73 7.18 29.32
C ASP A 28 3.68 6.86 28.14
N PRO A 29 5.00 7.11 28.27
CA PRO A 29 6.01 6.71 27.28
C PRO A 29 5.98 5.22 26.91
N ALA A 30 5.65 4.33 27.86
CA ALA A 30 5.56 2.89 27.58
C ALA A 30 4.37 2.55 26.67
N ALA A 31 3.24 3.22 26.85
CA ALA A 31 2.07 3.10 25.98
C ALA A 31 2.37 3.65 24.57
N ARG A 32 3.11 4.76 24.47
CA ARG A 32 3.57 5.29 23.16
C ARG A 32 4.45 4.29 22.40
N ALA A 33 5.41 3.65 23.09
CA ALA A 33 6.28 2.66 22.46
C ALA A 33 5.49 1.46 21.89
N GLN A 34 4.42 1.03 22.58
CA GLN A 34 3.56 -0.06 22.11
C GLN A 34 2.83 0.30 20.80
N VAL A 35 2.43 1.57 20.62
CA VAL A 35 1.81 2.03 19.38
C VAL A 35 2.76 1.88 18.19
N TYR A 36 4.00 2.36 18.33
CA TYR A 36 4.97 2.27 17.24
C TYR A 36 5.45 0.85 16.97
N GLN A 37 5.56 0.03 18.01
CA GLN A 37 5.84 -1.40 17.83
C GLN A 37 4.70 -2.07 17.03
N ARG A 38 3.44 -1.74 17.34
CA ARG A 38 2.28 -2.28 16.61
C ARG A 38 2.32 -1.90 15.13
N ILE A 39 2.66 -0.65 14.83
CA ILE A 39 2.84 -0.19 13.45
C ILE A 39 3.97 -0.98 12.79
N ALA A 40 5.13 -1.09 13.44
CA ALA A 40 6.29 -1.82 12.91
C ALA A 40 5.97 -3.29 12.60
N ASP A 41 5.21 -3.96 13.47
CA ASP A 41 4.80 -5.35 13.28
C ASP A 41 3.87 -5.53 12.06
N SER A 42 3.13 -4.49 11.67
CA SER A 42 2.20 -4.53 10.53
C SER A 42 2.85 -4.21 9.18
N LEU A 43 4.02 -3.55 9.16
CA LEU A 43 4.67 -3.12 7.92
C LEU A 43 5.03 -4.23 6.93
N PRO A 44 5.46 -5.44 7.35
CA PRO A 44 5.75 -6.53 6.42
C PRO A 44 4.55 -6.93 5.55
N ASP A 45 3.33 -6.68 6.04
CA ASP A 45 2.07 -7.04 5.39
C ASP A 45 1.40 -5.86 4.66
N ALA A 46 2.06 -4.70 4.62
CA ALA A 46 1.55 -3.50 3.95
C ALA A 46 1.54 -3.69 2.43
N ASP A 47 0.37 -3.60 1.80
CA ASP A 47 0.24 -3.62 0.35
C ASP A 47 -0.43 -2.33 -0.14
N LEU A 48 0.21 -1.67 -1.11
CA LEU A 48 -0.42 -0.58 -1.85
C LEU A 48 -1.47 -1.09 -2.82
N GLY A 49 -1.59 -2.39 -3.06
CA GLY A 49 -2.53 -3.08 -3.94
C GLY A 49 -2.16 -3.00 -5.43
N LEU A 50 -0.93 -2.61 -5.75
CA LEU A 50 -0.48 -2.37 -7.13
C LEU A 50 -0.10 -3.67 -7.86
N GLY A 51 0.05 -4.78 -7.12
CA GLY A 51 0.44 -6.07 -7.66
C GLY A 51 1.93 -6.16 -8.03
N TYR A 52 2.32 -7.27 -8.66
CA TYR A 52 3.69 -7.51 -9.12
C TYR A 52 3.78 -7.41 -10.65
N PRO A 53 4.84 -6.78 -11.19
CA PRO A 53 5.07 -6.80 -12.62
C PRO A 53 5.34 -8.22 -13.12
N PRO A 54 4.98 -8.53 -14.38
CA PRO A 54 5.26 -9.84 -14.95
C PRO A 54 6.76 -10.07 -15.08
N ALA A 55 7.21 -11.32 -14.93
CA ALA A 55 8.63 -11.70 -14.94
C ALA A 55 9.42 -11.23 -16.18
N ILE A 56 8.71 -11.01 -17.31
CA ILE A 56 9.33 -10.50 -18.53
C ILE A 56 9.91 -9.09 -18.38
N VAL A 57 9.38 -8.30 -17.45
CA VAL A 57 9.91 -6.98 -17.09
C VAL A 57 11.32 -7.12 -16.53
N ASP A 58 11.53 -8.06 -15.62
CA ASP A 58 12.85 -8.32 -15.03
C ASP A 58 13.85 -8.85 -16.06
N MET A 59 13.38 -9.71 -16.97
CA MET A 59 14.19 -10.20 -18.09
C MET A 59 14.62 -9.08 -19.03
N THR A 60 13.69 -8.18 -19.38
CA THR A 60 13.96 -7.06 -20.29
C THR A 60 14.91 -6.05 -19.65
N ALA A 61 14.71 -5.74 -18.37
CA ALA A 61 15.59 -4.84 -17.64
C ALA A 61 17.02 -5.41 -17.50
N SER A 62 17.13 -6.74 -17.32
CA SER A 62 18.43 -7.44 -17.32
C SER A 62 19.11 -7.41 -18.69
N ALA A 63 18.36 -7.62 -19.78
CA ALA A 63 18.88 -7.56 -21.15
C ALA A 63 19.37 -6.15 -21.55
N ARG A 64 18.82 -5.12 -20.92
CA ARG A 64 19.19 -3.71 -21.14
C ARG A 64 20.31 -3.20 -20.25
N ALA A 65 20.92 -4.07 -19.45
CA ALA A 65 21.94 -3.69 -18.47
C ALA A 65 21.49 -2.53 -17.56
N GLU A 66 20.20 -2.43 -17.23
CA GLU A 66 19.64 -1.41 -16.31
C GLU A 66 20.07 -1.61 -14.85
N GLY A 67 21.17 -2.32 -14.61
CA GLY A 67 21.60 -2.78 -13.31
C GLY A 67 20.67 -3.81 -12.66
N PRO A 68 21.15 -4.51 -11.62
CA PRO A 68 20.27 -5.25 -10.73
C PRO A 68 19.27 -4.29 -10.09
N ALA A 69 18.05 -4.76 -9.81
CA ALA A 69 17.11 -3.97 -9.04
C ALA A 69 17.76 -3.59 -7.69
N PRO A 70 17.71 -2.31 -7.27
CA PRO A 70 18.24 -1.92 -5.97
C PRO A 70 17.49 -2.68 -4.88
N GLU A 71 18.23 -3.22 -3.91
CA GLU A 71 17.61 -3.83 -2.73
C GLU A 71 16.94 -2.70 -1.93
N PRO A 72 15.63 -2.79 -1.65
CA PRO A 72 14.97 -1.74 -0.89
C PRO A 72 15.55 -1.69 0.52
N PRO A 73 15.71 -0.49 1.11
CA PRO A 73 16.17 -0.34 2.49
C PRO A 73 15.25 -1.11 3.46
N PRO A 74 15.72 -1.49 4.65
CA PRO A 74 14.86 -2.17 5.62
C PRO A 74 13.68 -1.28 6.02
N LEU A 75 12.49 -1.89 6.17
CA LEU A 75 11.30 -1.22 6.66
C LEU A 75 11.55 -0.59 8.03
N ARG A 76 11.08 0.65 8.22
CA ARG A 76 11.26 1.43 9.44
C ARG A 76 9.97 2.14 9.81
N CYS A 77 9.77 2.31 11.11
CA CYS A 77 8.70 3.08 11.72
C CYS A 77 9.31 3.92 12.84
N ASN A 78 8.90 5.17 12.96
CA ASN A 78 9.22 6.03 14.10
C ASN A 78 8.02 6.95 14.39
N GLU A 79 8.25 8.00 15.17
CA GLU A 79 7.20 8.95 15.57
C GLU A 79 6.74 9.91 14.46
N GLN A 80 7.49 10.00 13.36
CA GLN A 80 7.23 10.93 12.27
C GLN A 80 6.51 10.25 11.11
N GLY A 81 6.78 8.97 10.90
CA GLY A 81 6.21 8.21 9.81
C GLY A 81 6.75 6.79 9.74
N PHE A 82 6.51 6.18 8.59
CA PHE A 82 6.88 4.81 8.34
C PHE A 82 7.26 4.62 6.87
N GLN A 83 8.01 3.55 6.61
CA GLN A 83 8.46 3.19 5.28
C GLN A 83 7.66 1.99 4.76
N VAL A 84 7.29 2.02 3.49
CA VAL A 84 6.65 0.90 2.79
C VAL A 84 7.36 0.60 1.48
N HIS A 85 7.32 -0.66 1.09
CA HIS A 85 7.84 -1.10 -0.20
C HIS A 85 6.70 -1.28 -1.18
N PHE A 86 6.91 -0.84 -2.40
CA PHE A 86 5.98 -1.09 -3.49
C PHE A 86 6.73 -1.35 -4.78
N ARG A 87 6.05 -1.98 -5.74
CA ARG A 87 6.66 -2.36 -7.01
C ARG A 87 5.65 -2.18 -8.13
N VAL A 88 5.93 -1.23 -9.02
CA VAL A 88 5.20 -1.06 -10.29
C VAL A 88 6.08 -1.55 -11.42
N TYR A 89 7.24 -0.92 -11.61
CA TYR A 89 8.28 -1.41 -12.54
C TYR A 89 9.43 -2.08 -11.78
N ARG A 90 10.09 -1.33 -10.88
CA ARG A 90 11.14 -1.81 -9.97
C ARG A 90 10.72 -1.61 -8.51
N PRO A 91 11.28 -2.38 -7.56
CA PRO A 91 11.05 -2.15 -6.14
C PRO A 91 11.46 -0.73 -5.74
N ARG A 92 10.58 -0.04 -5.02
CA ARG A 92 10.84 1.28 -4.45
C ARG A 92 10.42 1.29 -2.99
N ALA A 93 11.08 2.12 -2.20
CA ALA A 93 10.67 2.41 -0.83
C ALA A 93 10.08 3.83 -0.76
N LEU A 94 8.94 3.95 -0.09
CA LEU A 94 8.22 5.20 0.12
C LEU A 94 8.19 5.51 1.62
N TRP A 95 8.64 6.71 1.99
CA TRP A 95 8.42 7.24 3.32
C TRP A 95 7.07 7.97 3.39
N ILE A 96 6.21 7.57 4.32
CA ILE A 96 4.89 8.13 4.54
C ILE A 96 4.88 8.80 5.92
N PRO A 97 4.85 10.14 5.99
CA PRO A 97 4.66 10.83 7.26
C PRO A 97 3.22 10.61 7.75
N TYR A 98 3.01 10.51 9.06
CA TYR A 98 1.65 10.31 9.59
C TYR A 98 0.70 11.46 9.26
N SER A 99 1.23 12.66 9.01
CA SER A 99 0.47 13.83 8.56
C SER A 99 -0.11 13.67 7.14
N ALA A 100 0.43 12.78 6.32
CA ALA A 100 -0.11 12.46 4.99
C ALA A 100 -1.26 11.43 5.04
N LEU A 101 -1.56 10.87 6.22
CA LEU A 101 -2.71 9.99 6.41
C LEU A 101 -4.00 10.83 6.48
N GLU A 102 -4.96 10.48 5.65
CA GLU A 102 -6.20 11.24 5.52
C GLU A 102 -7.40 10.56 6.14
N GLU A 103 -7.51 9.27 5.88
CA GLU A 103 -8.55 8.43 6.42
C GLU A 103 -7.94 7.10 6.85
N ILE A 104 -8.40 6.64 8.01
CA ILE A 104 -7.97 5.39 8.62
C ILE A 104 -9.25 4.65 8.97
N SER A 105 -9.42 3.49 8.37
CA SER A 105 -10.59 2.66 8.63
C SER A 105 -10.19 1.21 8.78
N TYR A 106 -11.07 0.43 9.39
CA TYR A 106 -10.98 -1.03 9.33
C TYR A 106 -12.31 -1.58 8.86
N ARG A 107 -12.27 -2.75 8.25
CA ARG A 107 -13.46 -3.46 7.80
C ARG A 107 -13.30 -4.96 7.90
N TRP A 108 -14.44 -5.62 8.00
CA TRP A 108 -14.52 -7.05 7.78
C TRP A 108 -14.66 -7.35 6.29
N LYS A 109 -13.85 -8.28 5.75
CA LYS A 109 -13.90 -8.63 4.33
C LYS A 109 -15.07 -9.58 4.06
N PRO A 110 -16.07 -9.23 3.22
CA PRO A 110 -17.17 -10.14 2.93
C PRO A 110 -16.71 -11.41 2.22
N PHE A 111 -15.70 -11.31 1.35
CA PHE A 111 -15.01 -12.47 0.78
C PHE A 111 -13.57 -12.48 1.31
N PRO A 112 -13.04 -13.61 1.83
CA PRO A 112 -13.58 -14.98 1.77
C PRO A 112 -14.59 -15.36 2.86
N ASN A 113 -14.92 -14.48 3.80
CA ASN A 113 -15.66 -14.85 5.01
C ASN A 113 -17.06 -15.44 4.76
N VAL A 114 -17.79 -14.96 3.75
CA VAL A 114 -19.10 -15.51 3.35
C VAL A 114 -18.97 -16.97 2.86
N VAL A 115 -17.85 -17.33 2.23
CA VAL A 115 -17.58 -18.71 1.79
C VAL A 115 -17.22 -19.60 2.98
N LEU A 116 -16.49 -19.06 3.95
CA LEU A 116 -16.03 -19.79 5.14
C LEU A 116 -17.13 -19.96 6.20
N ALA A 117 -18.05 -19.00 6.32
CA ALA A 117 -19.14 -19.03 7.30
C ALA A 117 -19.98 -20.33 7.32
N PRO A 118 -20.45 -20.88 6.18
CA PRO A 118 -21.22 -22.12 6.18
C PRO A 118 -20.37 -23.37 6.46
N LEU A 119 -19.05 -23.30 6.28
CA LEU A 119 -18.19 -24.48 6.45
C LEU A 119 -18.06 -24.89 7.91
N LEU A 120 -18.31 -24.01 8.90
CA LEU A 120 -18.28 -24.24 10.37
C LEU A 120 -17.02 -24.94 10.95
N ILE A 121 -16.11 -25.41 10.11
CA ILE A 121 -14.98 -26.29 10.43
C ILE A 121 -13.71 -25.47 10.63
N VAL A 122 -13.63 -24.27 10.06
CA VAL A 122 -12.47 -23.38 10.17
C VAL A 122 -12.94 -22.04 10.73
N PRO A 123 -12.69 -21.73 12.02
CA PRO A 123 -12.99 -20.43 12.59
C PRO A 123 -11.91 -19.44 12.12
N LEU A 124 -11.96 -19.06 10.84
CA LEU A 124 -11.03 -18.10 10.26
C LEU A 124 -11.81 -16.95 9.66
N GLN A 125 -11.39 -15.75 10.01
CA GLN A 125 -12.02 -14.51 9.56
C GLN A 125 -10.96 -13.56 9.02
N ALA A 126 -11.21 -13.05 7.82
CA ALA A 126 -10.41 -12.02 7.17
C ALA A 126 -10.90 -10.63 7.55
N VAL A 127 -10.02 -9.81 8.11
CA VAL A 127 -10.28 -8.40 8.42
C VAL A 127 -9.17 -7.54 7.82
N GLU A 128 -9.50 -6.30 7.48
CA GLU A 128 -8.61 -5.39 6.77
C GLU A 128 -8.52 -4.05 7.50
N THR A 129 -7.31 -3.50 7.58
CA THR A 129 -7.09 -2.08 7.87
C THR A 129 -6.80 -1.36 6.57
N THR A 130 -7.44 -0.21 6.35
CA THR A 130 -7.26 0.63 5.17
C THR A 130 -6.75 1.99 5.59
N LEU A 131 -5.61 2.40 5.01
CA LEU A 131 -5.05 3.74 5.16
C LEU A 131 -5.13 4.47 3.82
N VAL A 132 -5.71 5.66 3.83
CA VAL A 132 -5.78 6.55 2.67
C VAL A 132 -4.70 7.61 2.83
N ILE A 133 -3.82 7.72 1.83
CA ILE A 133 -2.70 8.64 1.86
C ILE A 133 -2.81 9.72 0.79
N ASP A 134 -2.32 10.93 1.09
CA ASP A 134 -2.14 12.00 0.10
C ASP A 134 -0.94 11.71 -0.81
N ALA A 135 -1.13 10.86 -1.81
CA ALA A 135 -0.08 10.49 -2.74
C ALA A 135 0.36 11.65 -3.66
N ARG A 136 -0.51 12.63 -3.89
CA ARG A 136 -0.17 13.85 -4.65
C ARG A 136 0.79 14.73 -3.85
N GLY A 137 0.49 15.01 -2.58
CA GLY A 137 1.37 15.77 -1.70
C GLY A 137 2.76 15.14 -1.53
N LEU A 138 2.84 13.81 -1.68
CA LEU A 138 4.09 13.04 -1.61
C LEU A 138 4.83 12.91 -2.96
N GLY A 139 4.27 13.38 -4.07
CA GLY A 139 4.87 13.24 -5.41
C GLY A 139 5.03 11.80 -5.89
N VAL A 140 4.18 10.87 -5.39
CA VAL A 140 4.28 9.43 -5.70
C VAL A 140 3.59 9.10 -7.03
N LEU A 141 2.50 9.79 -7.35
CA LEU A 141 1.70 9.52 -8.54
C LEU A 141 2.50 9.70 -9.83
N ASP A 142 3.29 10.77 -9.93
CA ASP A 142 4.12 11.04 -11.10
C ASP A 142 5.15 9.92 -11.34
N LYS A 143 5.68 9.34 -10.25
CA LYS A 143 6.61 8.20 -10.32
C LYS A 143 5.93 6.93 -10.80
N ILE A 144 4.71 6.68 -10.33
CA ILE A 144 3.91 5.53 -10.78
C ILE A 144 3.54 5.68 -12.26
N GLU A 145 3.19 6.89 -12.70
CA GLU A 145 2.87 7.16 -14.10
C GLU A 145 4.09 6.97 -15.03
N ALA A 146 5.27 7.43 -14.60
CA ALA A 146 6.52 7.18 -15.31
C ALA A 146 6.82 5.66 -15.41
N ASP A 147 6.62 4.91 -14.32
CA ASP A 147 6.80 3.46 -14.31
C ASP A 147 5.79 2.76 -15.24
N CYS A 148 4.53 3.20 -15.30
CA CYS A 148 3.51 2.69 -16.24
C CYS A 148 3.91 2.94 -17.70
N THR A 149 4.37 4.15 -18.01
CA THR A 149 4.85 4.50 -19.36
C THR A 149 6.03 3.63 -19.78
N ARG A 150 6.92 3.30 -18.83
CA ARG A 150 8.05 2.40 -19.05
C ARG A 150 7.60 0.96 -19.33
N LEU A 151 6.62 0.46 -18.59
CA LEU A 151 6.04 -0.86 -18.81
C LEU A 151 5.39 -1.01 -20.20
N GLU A 152 4.68 0.01 -20.67
CA GLU A 152 4.11 0.03 -22.03
C GLU A 152 5.18 0.01 -23.12
N ARG A 153 6.28 0.75 -22.91
CA ARG A 153 7.43 0.72 -23.81
C ARG A 153 8.03 -0.69 -23.87
N VAL A 154 8.25 -1.34 -22.72
CA VAL A 154 8.71 -2.74 -22.66
C VAL A 154 7.75 -3.67 -23.40
N SER A 155 6.45 -3.50 -23.23
CA SER A 155 5.45 -4.32 -23.93
C SER A 155 5.54 -4.19 -25.46
N ARG A 156 5.72 -2.96 -25.97
CA ARG A 156 5.89 -2.69 -27.42
C ARG A 156 7.16 -3.30 -27.98
N GLU A 157 8.24 -3.30 -27.21
CA GLU A 157 9.55 -3.80 -27.64
C GLU A 157 9.60 -5.33 -27.68
N VAL A 158 9.01 -5.97 -26.66
CA VAL A 158 9.06 -7.43 -26.51
C VAL A 158 7.89 -8.12 -27.23
N GLY A 159 6.87 -7.36 -27.64
CA GLY A 159 5.69 -7.86 -28.33
C GLY A 159 4.75 -8.69 -27.45
N LEU A 160 4.93 -8.62 -26.13
CA LEU A 160 4.12 -9.36 -25.15
C LEU A 160 3.29 -8.39 -24.31
N GLY A 161 1.97 -8.59 -24.32
CA GLY A 161 0.99 -7.70 -23.69
C GLY A 161 1.00 -7.67 -22.17
N GLY A 162 1.76 -8.54 -21.50
CA GLY A 162 1.73 -8.67 -20.04
C GLY A 162 2.14 -7.38 -19.30
N ALA A 163 3.17 -6.68 -19.78
CA ALA A 163 3.64 -5.45 -19.13
C ALA A 163 2.63 -4.29 -19.31
N ALA A 164 2.00 -4.18 -20.49
CA ALA A 164 0.92 -3.21 -20.72
C ALA A 164 -0.31 -3.52 -19.86
N ALA A 165 -0.73 -4.79 -19.78
CA ALA A 165 -1.86 -5.20 -18.95
C ALA A 165 -1.62 -4.92 -17.45
N HIS A 166 -0.37 -5.03 -16.97
CA HIS A 166 -0.02 -4.64 -15.61
C HIS A 166 -0.11 -3.12 -15.40
N ALA A 167 0.41 -2.32 -16.35
CA ALA A 167 0.27 -0.87 -16.30
C ALA A 167 -1.22 -0.43 -16.29
N ASP A 168 -2.05 -1.08 -17.08
CA ASP A 168 -3.50 -0.84 -17.09
C ASP A 168 -4.15 -1.23 -15.76
N GLY A 169 -3.73 -2.34 -15.14
CA GLY A 169 -4.19 -2.73 -13.80
C GLY A 169 -3.81 -1.70 -12.72
N VAL A 170 -2.60 -1.15 -12.79
CA VAL A 170 -2.14 -0.08 -11.89
C VAL A 170 -2.96 1.19 -12.09
N ARG A 171 -3.20 1.61 -13.34
CA ARG A 171 -4.04 2.79 -13.64
C ARG A 171 -5.47 2.59 -13.19
N TRP A 172 -6.06 1.42 -13.47
CA TRP A 172 -7.40 1.08 -13.04
C TRP A 172 -7.54 1.20 -11.53
N LYS A 173 -6.54 0.72 -10.78
CA LYS A 173 -6.51 0.89 -9.34
C LYS A 173 -6.39 2.36 -8.92
N LEU A 174 -5.52 3.16 -9.55
CA LEU A 174 -5.41 4.59 -9.23
C LEU A 174 -6.72 5.33 -9.51
N GLU A 175 -7.43 4.96 -10.57
CA GLU A 175 -8.76 5.47 -10.90
C GLU A 175 -9.80 5.05 -9.86
N GLU A 176 -9.77 3.79 -9.41
CA GLU A 176 -10.64 3.29 -8.35
C GLU A 176 -10.39 4.01 -7.02
N ASP A 177 -9.12 4.19 -6.63
CA ASP A 177 -8.74 4.94 -5.44
C ASP A 177 -9.20 6.41 -5.55
N ALA A 178 -9.04 7.01 -6.72
CA ALA A 178 -9.50 8.37 -6.99
C ALA A 178 -11.03 8.51 -6.96
N ALA A 179 -11.76 7.52 -7.47
CA ALA A 179 -13.22 7.49 -7.45
C ALA A 179 -13.78 7.32 -6.03
N ASN A 180 -13.11 6.51 -5.20
CA ASN A 180 -13.58 6.19 -3.85
C ASN A 180 -13.18 7.23 -2.80
N TYR A 181 -12.02 7.88 -2.95
CA TYR A 181 -11.44 8.75 -1.92
C TYR A 181 -11.07 10.17 -2.42
N GLY A 182 -11.24 10.43 -3.71
CA GLY A 182 -10.94 11.70 -4.35
C GLY A 182 -9.59 11.70 -5.09
N PRO A 183 -9.39 12.67 -5.99
CA PRO A 183 -8.20 12.73 -6.83
C PRO A 183 -6.94 12.98 -5.99
N GLY A 184 -5.85 12.27 -6.30
CA GLY A 184 -4.58 12.43 -5.59
C GLY A 184 -4.40 11.49 -4.40
N ARG A 185 -5.38 10.63 -4.11
CA ARG A 185 -5.31 9.65 -3.02
C ARG A 185 -4.82 8.30 -3.50
N LEU A 186 -4.12 7.61 -2.61
CA LEU A 186 -3.73 6.22 -2.80
C LEU A 186 -4.15 5.41 -1.57
N VAL A 187 -4.62 4.20 -1.80
CA VAL A 187 -5.08 3.32 -0.73
C VAL A 187 -4.02 2.27 -0.44
N MET A 188 -3.72 2.11 0.84
CA MET A 188 -2.89 1.03 1.37
C MET A 188 -3.72 0.15 2.29
N THR A 189 -3.49 -1.16 2.21
CA THR A 189 -4.25 -2.17 2.96
C THR A 189 -3.34 -3.08 3.76
N PHE A 190 -3.81 -3.49 4.94
CA PHE A 190 -3.20 -4.51 5.78
C PHE A 190 -4.22 -5.61 6.04
N ASP A 191 -3.87 -6.84 5.68
CA ASP A 191 -4.75 -7.99 5.78
C ASP A 191 -4.42 -8.85 6.99
N TYR A 192 -5.44 -9.20 7.75
CA TYR A 192 -5.31 -10.04 8.92
C TYR A 192 -6.25 -11.23 8.85
N LEU A 193 -5.74 -12.38 9.30
CA LEU A 193 -6.50 -13.58 9.52
C LEU A 193 -6.62 -13.81 11.03
N VAL A 194 -7.85 -13.86 11.53
CA VAL A 194 -8.12 -14.07 12.95
C VAL A 194 -8.84 -15.40 13.19
N PRO A 195 -8.53 -16.12 14.28
CA PRO A 195 -9.13 -17.41 14.59
C PRO A 195 -10.53 -17.27 15.22
N TYR A 196 -11.38 -16.41 14.65
CA TYR A 196 -12.75 -16.18 15.10
C TYR A 196 -13.75 -16.69 14.06
N PRO A 197 -14.95 -17.11 14.48
CA PRO A 197 -15.99 -17.51 13.55
C PRO A 197 -16.34 -16.39 12.57
N ALA A 198 -16.33 -16.70 11.28
CA ALA A 198 -16.53 -15.73 10.19
C ALA A 198 -17.88 -14.97 10.24
N TRP A 199 -18.85 -15.43 11.04
CA TRP A 199 -20.17 -14.82 11.19
C TRP A 199 -20.28 -13.75 12.29
N ILE A 200 -19.25 -13.51 13.10
CA ILE A 200 -19.23 -12.43 14.10
C ILE A 200 -18.21 -11.38 13.65
N PRO A 201 -18.62 -10.16 13.23
CA PRO A 201 -17.68 -9.10 12.89
C PRO A 201 -16.94 -8.66 14.16
N VAL A 202 -15.62 -8.81 14.17
CA VAL A 202 -14.74 -8.31 15.23
C VAL A 202 -13.71 -7.37 14.65
N GLY A 203 -13.35 -6.31 15.38
CA GLY A 203 -12.28 -5.40 14.97
C GLY A 203 -10.91 -6.07 15.05
N GLY A 204 -10.60 -6.70 16.20
CA GLY A 204 -9.38 -7.49 16.40
C GLY A 204 -8.09 -6.74 16.02
N PRO A 205 -7.09 -7.44 15.47
CA PRO A 205 -5.83 -6.84 15.02
C PRO A 205 -6.01 -5.71 14.01
N ALA A 206 -6.98 -5.80 13.10
CA ALA A 206 -7.23 -4.72 12.14
C ALA A 206 -7.67 -3.42 12.82
N ARG A 207 -8.52 -3.52 13.84
CA ARG A 207 -8.91 -2.36 14.65
C ARG A 207 -7.73 -1.82 15.45
N GLU A 208 -6.97 -2.68 16.10
CA GLU A 208 -5.79 -2.27 16.89
C GLU A 208 -4.74 -1.55 16.02
N THR A 209 -4.48 -2.06 14.81
CA THR A 209 -3.58 -1.39 13.86
C THR A 209 -4.15 -0.05 13.42
N ALA A 210 -5.44 0.00 13.07
CA ALA A 210 -6.09 1.24 12.65
C ALA A 210 -6.06 2.31 13.77
N GLU A 211 -6.31 1.91 15.01
CA GLU A 211 -6.19 2.78 16.20
C GLU A 211 -4.75 3.26 16.41
N ALA A 212 -3.74 2.40 16.21
CA ALA A 212 -2.34 2.77 16.31
C ALA A 212 -1.95 3.86 15.28
N TYR A 213 -2.33 3.69 14.02
CA TYR A 213 -2.11 4.71 12.99
C TYR A 213 -2.90 6.00 13.26
N ALA A 214 -4.15 5.90 13.73
CA ALA A 214 -4.96 7.06 14.07
C ALA A 214 -4.38 7.85 15.24
N TRP A 215 -3.83 7.15 16.23
CA TRP A 215 -3.12 7.76 17.35
C TRP A 215 -1.86 8.49 16.84
N ALA A 216 -1.03 7.83 16.02
CA ALA A 216 0.21 8.41 15.51
C ALA A 216 -0.05 9.66 14.64
N ARG A 217 -1.10 9.63 13.81
CA ARG A 217 -1.56 10.78 13.03
C ARG A 217 -1.97 11.96 13.90
N ALA A 218 -2.64 11.72 15.03
CA ALA A 218 -3.14 12.78 15.90
C ALA A 218 -2.07 13.38 16.83
N HIS A 219 -0.95 12.68 17.02
CA HIS A 219 0.14 13.10 17.90
C HIS A 219 1.48 13.17 17.16
N PRO A 220 1.59 13.94 16.07
CA PRO A 220 2.87 14.10 15.39
C PRO A 220 3.84 14.85 16.30
N THR A 221 5.01 14.26 16.60
CA THR A 221 6.07 14.97 17.32
C THR A 221 6.68 16.04 16.41
N GLU A 222 6.87 17.26 16.92
CA GLU A 222 7.26 18.41 16.10
C GLU A 222 8.72 18.33 15.60
N LYS A 223 8.86 18.56 14.28
CA LYS A 223 10.04 18.89 13.45
C LYS A 223 10.96 17.77 12.95
N LEU A 224 10.99 17.67 11.62
CA LEU A 224 12.16 17.29 10.83
C LEU A 224 13.36 18.13 11.31
N GLN A 225 14.40 17.45 11.81
CA GLN A 225 15.73 17.99 11.57
C GLN A 225 16.07 17.62 10.13
N ASP A 226 16.18 18.65 9.31
CA ASP A 226 16.73 18.57 7.96
C ASP A 226 18.05 17.79 7.94
N GLU A 227 18.31 17.18 6.79
CA GLU A 227 19.56 16.52 6.37
C GLU A 227 19.68 15.02 6.69
N ALA A 228 19.32 14.21 5.68
CA ALA A 228 19.85 12.87 5.35
C ALA A 228 18.81 11.76 5.05
N PHE A 229 17.54 12.08 4.76
CA PHE A 229 16.53 11.04 4.50
C PHE A 229 15.63 11.28 3.28
N TYR A 230 16.09 12.06 2.31
CA TYR A 230 15.63 11.87 0.94
C TYR A 230 16.32 10.63 0.39
N GLY A 231 15.58 9.83 -0.38
CA GLY A 231 16.11 8.65 -1.04
C GLY A 231 17.46 8.94 -1.69
N GLN A 232 18.34 7.93 -1.72
CA GLN A 232 19.49 8.00 -2.61
C GLN A 232 19.01 8.60 -3.94
N PRO A 233 19.68 9.64 -4.46
CA PRO A 233 19.41 10.05 -5.83
C PRO A 233 19.50 8.77 -6.65
N ASP A 234 18.47 8.52 -7.47
CA ASP A 234 18.52 7.49 -8.50
C ASP A 234 19.92 7.60 -9.13
N PRO A 235 20.77 6.55 -9.10
CA PRO A 235 22.08 6.65 -9.69
C PRO A 235 21.86 6.96 -11.17
N ALA A 236 22.05 8.24 -11.51
CA ALA A 236 21.84 8.89 -12.79
C ALA A 236 21.11 8.02 -13.83
N GLU A 237 19.87 8.40 -14.17
CA GLU A 237 19.36 8.08 -15.51
C GLU A 237 20.51 8.35 -16.51
N PRO A 238 20.96 7.34 -17.30
CA PRO A 238 21.90 7.63 -18.36
C PRO A 238 21.20 8.64 -19.27
N SER A 239 21.75 9.85 -19.31
CA SER A 239 21.27 10.92 -20.16
C SER A 239 21.13 10.36 -21.57
N ALA A 240 19.92 10.46 -22.12
CA ALA A 240 19.76 10.33 -23.55
C ALA A 240 20.67 11.37 -24.21
N GLU A 241 21.38 10.93 -25.26
CA GLU A 241 22.08 11.76 -26.26
C GLU A 241 23.49 12.25 -25.90
N ASP A 242 24.48 11.47 -26.29
CA ASP A 242 25.54 11.99 -27.16
C ASP A 242 25.56 11.11 -28.44
N PRO A 243 25.35 11.68 -29.64
CA PRO A 243 25.50 10.92 -30.88
C PRO A 243 26.98 10.53 -31.09
N PRO A 244 27.27 9.39 -31.73
CA PRO A 244 28.64 9.01 -32.04
C PRO A 244 29.27 10.08 -32.94
N ALA A 245 30.47 10.53 -32.58
CA ALA A 245 31.30 11.35 -33.43
C ALA A 245 31.50 10.64 -34.78
N GLU A 246 31.11 11.32 -35.85
CA GLU A 246 31.53 10.96 -37.20
C GLU A 246 33.04 11.17 -37.30
N ASP A 247 33.82 10.10 -37.21
CA ASP A 247 35.20 10.11 -37.67
C ASP A 247 35.20 9.91 -39.19
N GLY A 248 35.16 11.04 -39.89
CA GLY A 248 35.58 11.16 -41.28
C GLY A 248 36.98 11.74 -41.36
N GLU A 249 37.95 10.91 -41.75
CA GLU A 249 39.08 11.10 -42.70
C GLU A 249 40.23 10.12 -42.44
#